data_AF-A0A934K4V4-F1
#
_entry.id   AF-A0A934K4V4-F1
#
_cell.length_a   1.000
_cell.length_b   1.000
_cell.length_c   1.000
_cell.angle_alpha   90.00
_cell.angle_beta   90.00
_cell.angle_gamma   90.00
#
_symmetry.space_group_name_H-M   'P 1'
#
loop_
_entity.id
_entity.type
_entity.pdbx_description
1 polymer ?
#
loop_
_entity_poly.entity_id
_entity_poly.type
_entity_poly.pdbx_seq_one_letter_code
_entity_poly.pdbx_strand_id
1 'polypeptide(L)'
;MRLGVCLSLSGRYARFGAMAAAGLRAWAGMRPDIELIVEDDRSEPQLVRAGLRRLATGCDLLLGPYSTVLTREACAVAAEDGLLLWNHGGAGDDVQGMSPGHMVSVLTPASRYTEPFIDWLSREPHRGPAAVLAVLRGRGQFGRQVVAGARSAAERLGLKAVLLGPEAAPRAPVEHPLRWDLLCAGSFEEDVEAVGWGRSLPWPPRSICAVAAGVREFGSAVGDPAGIQGLAQWSPGDAGTVDVGRSEAQFLRAYRTVAGGEPDYPAVQAAAAAELAVHCTAIAGSIDPASVWRTASRLRATTLFGAFAVDPFSGLQTGHRTVMVHWAEGQPAGPRRGALAAA
;
A
#
# COMPACT_ATOMS: atom_id res chain seq x y z
N MET A 1 9.57 25.07 8.17
CA MET A 1 9.48 24.32 6.89
C MET A 1 8.03 23.94 6.68
N ARG A 2 7.53 23.95 5.44
CA ARG A 2 6.13 23.71 5.10
C ARG A 2 6.03 22.46 4.21
N LEU A 3 5.18 21.52 4.60
CA LEU A 3 4.94 20.28 3.84
C LEU A 3 3.51 20.30 3.31
N GLY A 4 3.39 20.24 1.98
CA GLY A 4 2.12 20.22 1.26
C GLY A 4 1.74 18.82 0.82
N VAL A 5 0.44 18.50 0.88
CA VAL A 5 -0.11 17.25 0.35
C VAL A 5 -1.51 17.46 -0.21
N CYS A 6 -1.81 16.81 -1.33
CA CYS A 6 -3.18 16.61 -1.79
C CYS A 6 -3.71 15.28 -1.25
N LEU A 7 -4.86 15.29 -0.59
CA LEU A 7 -5.52 14.07 -0.13
C LEU A 7 -6.99 14.10 -0.50
N SER A 8 -7.54 12.96 -0.87
CA SER A 8 -8.98 12.79 -1.00
C SER A 8 -9.61 12.81 0.39
N LEU A 9 -10.11 13.96 0.84
CA LEU A 9 -10.93 14.08 2.05
C LEU A 9 -12.42 13.88 1.72
N SER A 10 -12.76 13.95 0.44
CA SER A 10 -14.05 13.60 -0.13
C SER A 10 -13.90 12.79 -1.43
N GLY A 11 -15.01 12.28 -1.96
CA GLY A 11 -15.05 11.49 -3.18
C GLY A 11 -14.66 10.02 -3.00
N ARG A 12 -14.39 9.35 -4.13
CA ARG A 12 -14.19 7.88 -4.22
C ARG A 12 -13.12 7.33 -3.28
N TYR A 13 -12.06 8.08 -3.04
CA TYR A 13 -10.91 7.67 -2.24
C TYR A 13 -10.90 8.26 -0.82
N ALA A 14 -12.00 8.90 -0.40
CA ALA A 14 -12.13 9.59 0.89
C ALA A 14 -11.70 8.72 2.09
N ARG A 15 -12.07 7.43 2.07
CA ARG A 15 -11.68 6.46 3.11
C ARG A 15 -10.18 6.47 3.39
N PHE A 16 -9.38 6.27 2.36
CA PHE A 16 -7.93 6.12 2.51
C PHE A 16 -7.25 7.48 2.64
N GLY A 17 -7.78 8.53 2.01
CA GLY A 17 -7.28 9.89 2.19
C GLY A 17 -7.53 10.43 3.61
N ALA A 18 -8.66 10.10 4.25
CA ALA A 18 -8.92 10.44 5.65
C ALA A 18 -7.96 9.74 6.61
N MET A 19 -7.66 8.45 6.38
CA MET A 19 -6.65 7.71 7.15
C MET A 19 -5.25 8.35 6.98
N ALA A 20 -4.85 8.67 5.75
CA ALA A 20 -3.59 9.36 5.47
C ALA A 20 -3.53 10.74 6.16
N ALA A 21 -4.62 11.51 6.13
CA ALA A 21 -4.70 12.81 6.79
C ALA A 21 -4.56 12.70 8.31
N ALA A 22 -5.20 11.72 8.94
CA ALA A 22 -5.05 11.44 10.37
C ALA A 22 -3.60 11.06 10.71
N GLY A 23 -2.97 10.21 9.89
CA GLY A 23 -1.56 9.83 10.05
C GLY A 23 -0.60 11.02 9.97
N LEU A 24 -0.80 11.90 8.98
CA LEU A 24 0.01 13.10 8.81
C LEU A 24 -0.22 14.12 9.93
N ARG A 25 -1.45 14.28 10.43
CA ARG A 25 -1.72 15.14 11.59
C ARG A 25 -1.04 14.62 12.86
N ALA A 26 -1.08 13.31 13.09
CA ALA A 26 -0.38 12.68 14.21
C ALA A 26 1.14 12.86 14.10
N TRP A 27 1.69 12.70 12.90
CA TRP A 27 3.09 12.97 12.60
C TRP A 27 3.47 14.45 12.84
N ALA A 28 2.69 15.39 12.29
CA ALA A 28 2.92 16.83 12.44
C ALA A 28 2.84 17.28 13.91
N GLY A 29 1.95 16.69 14.72
CA GLY A 29 1.90 16.94 16.16
C GLY A 29 3.18 16.55 16.91
N MET A 30 3.97 15.62 16.35
CA MET A 30 5.31 15.25 16.86
C MET A 30 6.45 16.03 16.20
N ARG A 31 6.14 16.90 15.23
CA ARG A 31 7.04 17.72 14.42
C ARG A 31 6.57 19.18 14.39
N PRO A 32 6.55 19.88 15.55
CA PRO A 32 6.05 21.26 15.64
C PRO A 32 6.89 22.27 14.82
N ASP A 33 8.07 21.85 14.35
CA ASP A 33 8.93 22.60 13.43
C ASP A 33 8.43 22.61 11.97
N ILE A 34 7.44 21.77 11.66
CA ILE A 34 6.87 21.60 10.32
C ILE A 34 5.40 22.04 10.31
N GLU A 35 5.05 22.92 9.38
CA GLU A 35 3.65 23.26 9.09
C GLU A 35 3.11 22.30 8.01
N LEU A 36 2.03 21.58 8.32
CA LEU A 36 1.34 20.68 7.39
C LEU A 36 0.21 21.42 6.68
N ILE A 37 0.25 21.48 5.35
CA ILE A 37 -0.81 22.02 4.50
C ILE A 37 -1.47 20.88 3.73
N VAL A 38 -2.79 20.74 3.88
CA VAL A 38 -3.58 19.70 3.22
C VAL A 38 -4.60 20.33 2.28
N GLU A 39 -4.58 19.92 1.02
CA GLU A 39 -5.58 20.27 0.00
C GLU A 39 -6.50 19.08 -0.26
N ASP A 40 -7.82 19.29 -0.24
CA ASP A 40 -8.78 18.24 -0.62
C ASP A 40 -8.85 18.11 -2.14
N ASP A 41 -8.37 16.99 -2.67
CA ASP A 41 -8.43 16.69 -4.10
C ASP A 41 -9.76 16.08 -4.55
N ARG A 42 -10.66 15.75 -3.61
CA ARG A 42 -11.99 15.15 -3.86
C ARG A 42 -11.98 13.90 -4.74
N SER A 43 -10.84 13.22 -4.83
CA SER A 43 -10.61 12.10 -5.76
C SER A 43 -10.59 12.48 -7.25
N GLU A 44 -10.34 13.75 -7.58
CA GLU A 44 -10.37 14.28 -8.94
C GLU A 44 -8.96 14.67 -9.44
N PRO A 45 -8.48 14.11 -10.57
CA PRO A 45 -7.17 14.45 -11.13
C PRO A 45 -6.96 15.95 -11.35
N GLN A 46 -8.00 16.65 -11.84
CA GLN A 46 -7.94 18.09 -12.10
C GLN A 46 -7.68 18.89 -10.82
N LEU A 47 -8.25 18.45 -9.69
CA LEU A 47 -8.04 19.07 -8.39
C LEU A 47 -6.67 18.72 -7.79
N VAL A 48 -6.16 17.50 -8.02
CA VAL A 48 -4.76 17.15 -7.70
C VAL A 48 -3.81 18.11 -8.41
N ARG A 49 -3.98 18.31 -9.72
CA ARG A 49 -3.13 19.22 -10.50
C ARG A 49 -3.18 20.65 -9.97
N ALA A 50 -4.38 21.18 -9.76
CA ALA A 50 -4.55 22.54 -9.25
C ALA A 50 -4.00 22.67 -7.82
N GLY A 51 -4.22 21.68 -6.97
CA GLY A 51 -3.76 21.63 -5.58
C GLY A 51 -2.24 21.57 -5.48
N LEU A 52 -1.58 20.68 -6.23
CA LEU A 52 -0.11 20.58 -6.23
C LEU A 52 0.55 21.88 -6.68
N ARG A 53 0.01 22.54 -7.72
CA ARG A 53 0.50 23.85 -8.17
C ARG A 53 0.34 24.92 -7.10
N ARG A 54 -0.80 24.96 -6.39
CA ARG A 54 -0.98 25.87 -5.24
C ARG A 54 0.02 25.58 -4.13
N LEU A 55 0.16 24.32 -3.73
CA LEU A 55 1.08 23.91 -2.67
C LEU A 55 2.52 24.25 -3.02
N ALA A 56 2.94 24.05 -4.27
CA ALA A 56 4.28 24.36 -4.75
C ALA A 56 4.65 25.85 -4.63
N THR A 57 3.69 26.78 -4.59
CA THR A 57 3.99 28.21 -4.39
C THR A 57 4.43 28.56 -2.97
N GLY A 58 4.12 27.69 -1.99
CA GLY A 58 4.30 28.01 -0.57
C GLY A 58 4.80 26.87 0.31
N CYS A 59 5.01 25.66 -0.23
CA CYS A 59 5.52 24.51 0.50
C CYS A 59 6.93 24.16 0.04
N ASP A 60 7.77 23.78 1.00
CA ASP A 60 9.15 23.36 0.76
C ASP A 60 9.22 21.89 0.32
N LEU A 61 8.27 21.07 0.80
CA LEU A 61 8.18 19.65 0.53
C LEU A 61 6.78 19.29 0.06
N LEU A 62 6.68 18.33 -0.85
CA LEU A 62 5.42 17.88 -1.41
C LEU A 62 5.29 16.36 -1.31
N LEU A 63 4.14 15.90 -0.83
CA LEU A 63 3.72 14.50 -0.92
C LEU A 63 2.74 14.32 -2.09
N GLY A 64 2.80 13.18 -2.74
CA GLY A 64 1.82 12.77 -3.76
C GLY A 64 0.48 12.35 -3.12
N PRO A 65 -0.60 12.26 -3.90
CA PRO A 65 -1.93 11.93 -3.40
C PRO A 65 -2.14 10.43 -3.17
N TYR A 66 -3.26 10.08 -2.54
CA TYR A 66 -3.78 8.72 -2.62
C TYR A 66 -4.66 8.53 -3.86
N SER A 67 -4.04 7.96 -4.89
CA SER A 67 -4.21 6.56 -5.34
C SER A 67 -3.31 6.39 -6.57
N THR A 68 -3.19 5.19 -7.16
CA THR A 68 -2.45 5.03 -8.43
C THR A 68 -2.98 5.94 -9.55
N VAL A 69 -4.30 6.17 -9.60
CA VAL A 69 -4.91 7.04 -10.62
C VAL A 69 -4.50 8.49 -10.40
N LEU A 70 -4.62 8.99 -9.17
CA LEU A 70 -4.27 10.38 -8.84
C LEU A 70 -2.76 10.62 -8.85
N THR A 71 -1.97 9.62 -8.49
CA THR A 71 -0.50 9.69 -8.53
C THR A 71 -0.01 9.82 -9.97
N ARG A 72 -0.70 9.21 -10.95
CA ARG A 72 -0.36 9.40 -12.36
C ARG A 72 -0.44 10.87 -12.78
N GLU A 73 -1.50 11.55 -12.37
CA GLU A 73 -1.67 12.98 -12.61
C GLU A 73 -0.58 13.79 -11.88
N ALA A 74 -0.32 13.44 -10.62
CA ALA A 74 0.73 14.08 -9.83
C ALA A 74 2.12 13.95 -10.47
N CYS A 75 2.45 12.79 -11.04
CA CYS A 75 3.72 12.57 -11.74
C CYS A 75 3.84 13.44 -13.00
N ALA A 76 2.74 13.65 -13.73
CA ALA A 76 2.73 14.53 -14.90
C ALA A 76 3.02 15.97 -14.48
N VAL A 77 2.33 16.46 -13.44
CA VAL A 77 2.56 17.81 -12.88
C VAL A 77 4.00 17.96 -12.35
N ALA A 78 4.52 16.95 -11.66
CA ALA A 78 5.88 16.99 -11.13
C ALA A 78 6.94 17.13 -12.23
N ALA A 79 6.76 16.41 -13.35
CA ALA A 79 7.65 16.50 -14.50
C ALA A 79 7.48 17.83 -15.27
N GLU A 80 6.24 18.31 -15.46
CA GLU A 80 5.94 19.58 -16.13
C GLU A 80 6.52 20.79 -15.37
N ASP A 81 6.39 20.79 -14.04
CA ASP A 81 6.68 21.95 -13.20
C ASP A 81 8.00 21.82 -12.43
N GLY A 82 8.77 20.74 -12.64
CA GLY A 82 10.08 20.54 -12.02
C GLY A 82 10.04 20.22 -10.52
N LEU A 83 8.95 19.61 -10.03
CA LEU A 83 8.73 19.34 -8.61
C LEU A 83 9.30 17.97 -8.19
N LEU A 84 9.59 17.80 -6.90
CA LEU A 84 9.84 16.49 -6.30
C LEU A 84 8.65 16.09 -5.43
N LEU A 85 8.06 14.93 -5.71
CA LEU A 85 6.96 14.36 -4.92
C LEU A 85 7.38 13.07 -4.22
N TRP A 86 6.99 12.96 -2.96
CA TRP A 86 7.09 11.73 -2.19
C TRP A 86 5.78 10.94 -2.32
N ASN A 87 5.83 9.85 -3.07
CA ASN A 87 4.67 9.02 -3.34
C ASN A 87 4.41 8.06 -2.17
N HIS A 88 3.32 8.33 -1.46
CA HIS A 88 2.85 7.50 -0.36
C HIS A 88 1.63 6.65 -0.71
N GLY A 89 0.98 6.85 -1.86
CA GLY A 89 -0.37 6.32 -2.12
C GLY A 89 -0.59 5.70 -3.52
N GLY A 90 0.33 5.90 -4.45
CA GLY A 90 0.33 5.31 -5.79
C GLY A 90 1.16 4.04 -5.87
N ALA A 91 0.51 2.90 -5.74
CA ALA A 91 1.19 1.61 -5.73
C ALA A 91 1.54 1.07 -7.12
N GLY A 92 0.97 1.62 -8.19
CA GLY A 92 1.21 1.10 -9.54
C GLY A 92 2.69 1.15 -9.92
N ASP A 93 3.26 0.03 -10.36
CA ASP A 93 4.66 -0.06 -10.81
C ASP A 93 5.00 1.03 -11.81
N ASP A 94 4.08 1.27 -12.75
CA ASP A 94 4.24 2.24 -13.81
C ASP A 94 4.18 3.69 -13.35
N VAL A 95 3.51 4.00 -12.23
CA VAL A 95 3.52 5.35 -11.64
C VAL A 95 4.73 5.58 -10.74
N GLN A 96 5.19 4.53 -10.06
CA GLN A 96 6.32 4.64 -9.12
C GLN A 96 7.65 5.01 -9.80
N GLY A 97 7.84 4.58 -11.06
CA GLY A 97 9.02 4.89 -11.86
C GLY A 97 8.75 5.81 -13.06
N MET A 98 7.58 6.45 -13.12
CA MET A 98 7.15 7.19 -14.32
C MET A 98 7.97 8.44 -14.62
N SER A 99 8.31 9.19 -13.57
CA SER A 99 9.01 10.48 -13.69
C SER A 99 10.32 10.43 -12.88
N PRO A 100 11.38 9.77 -13.41
CA PRO A 100 12.73 9.80 -12.85
C PRO A 100 13.17 11.21 -12.45
N GLY A 101 13.77 11.37 -11.27
CA GLY A 101 14.15 12.68 -10.74
C GLY A 101 13.04 13.45 -10.01
N HIS A 102 11.77 13.09 -10.24
CA HIS A 102 10.61 13.83 -9.73
C HIS A 102 9.75 13.02 -8.74
N MET A 103 9.98 11.71 -8.64
CA MET A 103 9.21 10.81 -7.78
C MET A 103 10.13 10.01 -6.85
N VAL A 104 9.74 9.93 -5.57
CA VAL A 104 10.34 9.00 -4.60
C VAL A 104 9.22 8.15 -4.00
N SER A 105 9.18 6.86 -4.32
CA SER A 105 8.10 5.97 -3.88
C SER A 105 8.43 5.26 -2.58
N VAL A 106 7.51 5.32 -1.61
CA VAL A 106 7.71 4.79 -0.26
C VAL A 106 7.08 3.40 -0.09
N LEU A 107 5.95 3.15 -0.76
CA LEU A 107 5.17 1.92 -0.67
C LEU A 107 5.61 0.84 -1.67
N THR A 108 5.44 -0.44 -1.32
CA THR A 108 5.73 -1.59 -2.21
C THR A 108 4.96 -1.43 -3.53
N PRO A 109 5.55 -1.75 -4.70
CA PRO A 109 4.83 -1.68 -5.98
C PRO A 109 3.81 -2.81 -6.14
N ALA A 110 2.76 -2.56 -6.94
CA ALA A 110 1.59 -3.43 -7.12
C ALA A 110 1.97 -4.88 -7.51
N SER A 111 2.95 -5.05 -8.41
CA SER A 111 3.45 -6.38 -8.81
C SER A 111 4.03 -7.21 -7.67
N ARG A 112 4.38 -6.59 -6.54
CA ARG A 112 4.98 -7.24 -5.38
C ARG A 112 4.03 -7.40 -4.20
N TYR A 113 2.79 -6.93 -4.31
CA TYR A 113 1.82 -6.95 -3.19
C TYR A 113 1.54 -8.36 -2.67
N THR A 114 1.51 -9.34 -3.58
CA THR A 114 1.03 -10.70 -3.33
C THR A 114 2.16 -11.65 -2.95
N GLU A 115 3.42 -11.19 -2.95
CA GLU A 115 4.59 -11.99 -2.56
C GLU A 115 4.36 -12.70 -1.22
N PRO A 116 3.89 -12.04 -0.13
CA PRO A 116 3.74 -12.72 1.17
C PRO A 116 2.76 -13.88 1.14
N PHE A 117 1.64 -13.75 0.42
CA PHE A 117 0.63 -14.81 0.33
C PHE A 117 1.09 -15.96 -0.56
N ILE A 118 1.79 -15.66 -1.65
CA ILE A 118 2.33 -16.66 -2.57
C ILE A 118 3.48 -17.44 -1.92
N ASP A 119 4.36 -16.73 -1.18
CA ASP A 119 5.40 -17.34 -0.36
C ASP A 119 4.79 -18.28 0.69
N TRP A 120 3.73 -17.85 1.39
CA TRP A 120 3.01 -18.68 2.35
C TRP A 120 2.37 -19.91 1.69
N LEU A 121 1.66 -19.75 0.58
CA LEU A 121 1.03 -20.85 -0.16
C LEU A 121 2.03 -21.89 -0.64
N SER A 122 3.25 -21.47 -1.02
CA SER A 122 4.31 -22.38 -1.48
C SER A 122 4.84 -23.31 -0.39
N ARG A 123 4.66 -22.94 0.88
CA ARG A 123 5.15 -23.67 2.06
C ARG A 123 4.06 -24.48 2.75
N GLU A 124 2.80 -24.30 2.35
CA GLU A 124 1.65 -24.90 3.02
C GLU A 124 1.61 -26.42 2.80
N PRO A 125 1.88 -27.24 3.84
CA PRO A 125 2.12 -28.69 3.69
C PRO A 125 0.89 -29.46 3.20
N HIS A 126 -0.31 -28.96 3.48
CA HIS A 126 -1.57 -29.61 3.11
C HIS A 126 -2.17 -29.12 1.79
N ARG A 127 -1.39 -28.41 0.97
CA ARG A 127 -1.83 -27.90 -0.35
C ARG A 127 -2.13 -29.03 -1.33
N GLY A 128 -1.32 -30.09 -1.31
CA GLY A 128 -1.38 -31.15 -2.30
C GLY A 128 -0.88 -30.67 -3.69
N PRO A 129 -0.29 -31.57 -4.48
CA PRO A 129 0.39 -31.22 -5.73
C PRO A 129 -0.55 -30.66 -6.82
N ALA A 130 -1.85 -30.94 -6.72
CA ALA A 130 -2.85 -30.54 -7.72
C ALA A 130 -3.55 -29.21 -7.41
N ALA A 131 -3.25 -28.55 -6.28
CA ALA A 131 -3.98 -27.35 -5.92
C ALA A 131 -3.75 -26.20 -6.91
N VAL A 132 -4.82 -25.47 -7.21
CA VAL A 132 -4.82 -24.34 -8.14
C VAL A 132 -4.99 -23.04 -7.36
N LEU A 133 -4.14 -22.05 -7.65
CA LEU A 133 -4.35 -20.68 -7.22
C LEU A 133 -5.19 -19.95 -8.28
N ALA A 134 -6.45 -19.66 -7.98
CA ALA A 134 -7.27 -18.78 -8.79
C ALA A 134 -6.98 -17.32 -8.42
N VAL A 135 -6.51 -16.53 -9.39
CA VAL A 135 -6.22 -15.11 -9.19
C VAL A 135 -7.31 -14.31 -9.90
N LEU A 136 -8.22 -13.73 -9.13
CA LEU A 136 -9.31 -12.91 -9.63
C LEU A 136 -8.90 -11.45 -9.74
N ARG A 137 -8.83 -10.97 -10.98
CA ARG A 137 -8.44 -9.61 -11.32
C ARG A 137 -9.66 -8.68 -11.33
N GLY A 138 -9.61 -7.57 -10.59
CA GLY A 138 -10.58 -6.48 -10.73
C GLY A 138 -10.47 -5.69 -12.04
N ARG A 139 -11.28 -4.64 -12.20
CA ARG A 139 -11.36 -3.90 -13.48
C ARG A 139 -10.22 -2.89 -13.66
N GLY A 140 -9.67 -2.38 -12.56
CA GLY A 140 -8.66 -1.31 -12.56
C GLY A 140 -7.25 -1.72 -13.00
N GLN A 141 -6.42 -0.73 -13.35
CA GLN A 141 -5.02 -0.95 -13.73
C GLN A 141 -4.17 -1.53 -12.59
N PHE A 142 -4.43 -1.10 -11.35
CA PHE A 142 -3.78 -1.65 -10.16
C PHE A 142 -3.93 -3.18 -10.10
N GLY A 143 -5.17 -3.68 -10.20
CA GLY A 143 -5.44 -5.13 -10.20
C GLY A 143 -4.72 -5.87 -11.31
N ARG A 144 -4.58 -5.29 -12.51
CA ARG A 144 -3.80 -5.89 -13.62
C ARG A 144 -2.33 -6.11 -13.24
N GLN A 145 -1.69 -5.14 -12.59
CA GLN A 145 -0.29 -5.25 -12.19
C GLN A 145 -0.11 -6.22 -11.03
N VAL A 146 -1.02 -6.21 -10.04
CA VAL A 146 -1.05 -7.20 -8.95
C VAL A 146 -1.15 -8.62 -9.51
N VAL A 147 -2.04 -8.85 -10.47
CA VAL A 147 -2.21 -10.18 -11.10
C VAL A 147 -1.00 -10.59 -11.92
N ALA A 148 -0.38 -9.67 -12.66
CA ALA A 148 0.86 -9.96 -13.38
C ALA A 148 2.00 -10.37 -12.43
N GLY A 149 2.13 -9.64 -11.32
CA GLY A 149 3.05 -9.96 -10.23
C GLY A 149 2.78 -11.32 -9.59
N ALA A 150 1.52 -11.59 -9.27
CA ALA A 150 1.08 -12.86 -8.70
C ALA A 150 1.40 -14.04 -9.62
N ARG A 151 1.16 -13.90 -10.92
CA ARG A 151 1.52 -14.92 -11.91
C ARG A 151 3.02 -15.19 -11.92
N SER A 152 3.84 -14.15 -11.99
CA SER A 152 5.31 -14.28 -12.01
C SER A 152 5.84 -14.95 -10.73
N ALA A 153 5.31 -14.57 -9.56
CA ALA A 153 5.68 -15.18 -8.30
C ALA A 153 5.23 -16.65 -8.21
N ALA A 154 4.01 -16.97 -8.68
CA ALA A 154 3.50 -18.33 -8.73
C ALA A 154 4.36 -19.23 -9.65
N GLU A 155 4.69 -18.76 -10.85
CA GLU A 155 5.57 -19.47 -11.79
C GLU A 155 6.95 -19.76 -11.17
N ARG A 156 7.56 -18.75 -10.51
CA ARG A 156 8.86 -18.90 -9.83
C ARG A 156 8.84 -19.93 -8.70
N LEU A 157 7.71 -20.06 -7.98
CA LEU A 157 7.56 -21.00 -6.88
C LEU A 157 6.89 -22.33 -7.29
N GLY A 158 6.69 -22.57 -8.58
CA GLY A 158 6.09 -23.81 -9.09
C GLY A 158 4.60 -23.98 -8.75
N LEU A 159 3.88 -22.89 -8.45
CA LEU A 159 2.46 -22.91 -8.18
C LEU A 159 1.65 -22.85 -9.47
N LYS A 160 0.69 -23.76 -9.64
CA LYS A 160 -0.29 -23.70 -10.73
C LYS A 160 -1.28 -22.58 -10.47
N ALA A 161 -1.19 -21.49 -11.24
CA ALA A 161 -2.11 -20.35 -11.16
C ALA A 161 -3.03 -20.25 -12.38
N VAL A 162 -4.29 -19.90 -12.16
CA VAL A 162 -5.28 -19.61 -13.20
C VAL A 162 -5.77 -18.18 -13.02
N LEU A 163 -5.72 -17.40 -14.09
CA LEU A 163 -6.16 -16.00 -14.08
C LEU A 163 -7.65 -15.93 -14.41
N LEU A 164 -8.41 -15.28 -13.54
CA LEU A 164 -9.83 -15.03 -13.71
C LEU A 164 -10.06 -13.55 -14.01
N GLY A 165 -10.83 -13.25 -15.05
CA GLY A 165 -11.26 -11.89 -15.37
C GLY A 165 -12.34 -11.38 -14.40
N PRO A 166 -12.65 -10.07 -14.40
CA PRO A 166 -13.65 -9.50 -13.50
C PRO A 166 -15.07 -10.01 -13.77
N GLU A 167 -15.32 -10.55 -14.96
CA GLU A 167 -16.60 -11.17 -15.36
C GLU A 167 -16.65 -12.68 -15.06
N ALA A 168 -15.57 -13.25 -14.49
CA ALA A 168 -15.47 -14.68 -14.24
C ALA A 168 -16.20 -15.08 -12.95
N ALA A 169 -17.54 -15.04 -13.01
CA ALA A 169 -18.44 -15.73 -12.09
C ALA A 169 -19.65 -16.23 -12.91
N PRO A 170 -19.94 -17.55 -13.09
CA PRO A 170 -19.21 -18.78 -12.78
C PRO A 170 -18.89 -19.57 -14.07
N ARG A 171 -17.64 -19.52 -14.54
CA ARG A 171 -17.02 -20.53 -15.42
C ARG A 171 -15.62 -20.90 -14.93
N ALA A 172 -15.38 -20.75 -13.62
CA ALA A 172 -14.15 -21.25 -13.02
C ALA A 172 -14.11 -22.78 -13.21
N PRO A 173 -12.95 -23.36 -13.55
CA PRO A 173 -12.81 -24.79 -13.78
C PRO A 173 -12.83 -25.51 -12.43
N VAL A 174 -14.00 -25.56 -11.80
CA VAL A 174 -14.22 -26.32 -10.56
C VAL A 174 -14.85 -27.64 -10.96
N GLU A 175 -14.09 -28.42 -11.73
CA GLU A 175 -14.34 -29.85 -11.83
C GLU A 175 -13.94 -30.48 -10.50
N HIS A 176 -14.89 -31.14 -9.85
CA HIS A 176 -14.64 -31.96 -8.68
C HIS A 176 -13.56 -33.02 -9.04
N PRO A 177 -12.43 -33.17 -8.30
CA PRO A 177 -12.17 -32.81 -6.90
C PRO A 177 -10.93 -31.89 -6.70
N LEU A 178 -10.78 -30.80 -7.46
CA LEU A 178 -9.61 -29.93 -7.30
C LEU A 178 -9.72 -29.01 -6.06
N ARG A 179 -8.76 -29.14 -5.12
CA ARG A 179 -8.56 -28.13 -4.07
C ARG A 179 -8.03 -26.85 -4.69
N TRP A 180 -8.52 -25.69 -4.27
CA TRP A 180 -8.10 -24.41 -4.82
C TRP A 180 -8.08 -23.31 -3.78
N ASP A 181 -7.28 -22.28 -4.04
CA ASP A 181 -7.14 -21.08 -3.23
C ASP A 181 -7.53 -19.87 -4.09
N LEU A 182 -8.13 -18.84 -3.48
CA LEU A 182 -8.57 -17.63 -4.16
C LEU A 182 -7.70 -16.43 -3.74
N LEU A 183 -7.17 -15.71 -4.71
CA LEU A 183 -6.53 -14.41 -4.52
C LEU A 183 -7.33 -13.33 -5.27
N CYS A 184 -7.94 -12.41 -4.54
CA CYS A 184 -8.67 -11.26 -5.06
C CYS A 184 -7.74 -10.05 -5.18
N ALA A 185 -7.71 -9.45 -6.38
CA ALA A 185 -6.88 -8.31 -6.71
C ALA A 185 -7.71 -7.23 -7.43
N GLY A 186 -8.72 -6.68 -6.76
CA GLY A 186 -9.61 -5.62 -7.25
C GLY A 186 -9.56 -4.33 -6.44
N SER A 187 -10.55 -3.47 -6.67
CA SER A 187 -10.86 -2.41 -5.70
C SER A 187 -11.39 -3.01 -4.39
N PHE A 188 -11.54 -2.18 -3.36
CA PHE A 188 -12.11 -2.65 -2.09
C PHE A 188 -13.48 -3.31 -2.28
N GLU A 189 -14.37 -2.68 -3.03
CA GLU A 189 -15.72 -3.16 -3.29
C GLU A 189 -15.70 -4.45 -4.12
N GLU A 190 -14.85 -4.51 -5.15
CA GLU A 190 -14.67 -5.71 -5.98
C GLU A 190 -14.11 -6.89 -5.16
N ASP A 191 -13.18 -6.65 -4.25
CA ASP A 191 -12.64 -7.67 -3.37
C ASP A 191 -13.69 -8.18 -2.36
N VAL A 192 -14.52 -7.30 -1.79
CA VAL A 192 -15.64 -7.69 -0.91
C VAL A 192 -16.62 -8.60 -1.67
N GLU A 193 -17.03 -8.20 -2.89
CA GLU A 193 -17.90 -9.01 -3.76
C GLU A 193 -17.26 -10.36 -4.11
N ALA A 194 -15.97 -10.36 -4.46
CA ALA A 194 -15.21 -11.56 -4.81
C ALA A 194 -15.11 -12.56 -3.66
N VAL A 195 -14.89 -12.09 -2.43
CA VAL A 195 -14.88 -12.93 -1.23
C VAL A 195 -16.26 -13.55 -1.01
N GLY A 196 -17.33 -12.76 -1.11
CA GLY A 196 -18.71 -13.25 -0.98
C GLY A 196 -19.06 -14.29 -2.04
N TRP A 197 -18.64 -14.06 -3.28
CA TRP A 197 -18.77 -15.03 -4.36
C TRP A 197 -18.02 -16.32 -4.06
N GLY A 198 -16.73 -16.24 -3.70
CA GLY A 198 -15.90 -17.42 -3.44
C GLY A 198 -16.48 -18.31 -2.34
N ARG A 199 -17.02 -17.72 -1.28
CA ARG A 199 -17.66 -18.44 -0.16
C ARG A 199 -19.03 -19.04 -0.49
N SER A 200 -19.76 -18.48 -1.46
CA SER A 200 -21.09 -18.98 -1.83
C SER A 200 -21.06 -20.15 -2.81
N LEU A 201 -19.87 -20.50 -3.33
CA LEU A 201 -19.72 -21.65 -4.23
C LEU A 201 -19.99 -22.97 -3.50
N PRO A 202 -20.55 -23.99 -4.18
CA PRO A 202 -20.74 -25.32 -3.61
C PRO A 202 -19.44 -25.97 -3.11
N TRP A 203 -18.31 -25.57 -3.71
CA TRP A 203 -16.96 -25.99 -3.37
C TRP A 203 -16.10 -24.75 -3.10
N PRO A 204 -16.21 -24.14 -1.90
CA PRO A 204 -15.51 -22.91 -1.59
C PRO A 204 -13.98 -23.11 -1.59
N PRO A 205 -13.21 -22.04 -1.84
CA PRO A 205 -11.75 -22.12 -1.80
C PRO A 205 -11.28 -22.46 -0.38
N ARG A 206 -10.18 -23.22 -0.30
CA ARG A 206 -9.54 -23.58 0.97
C ARG A 206 -8.99 -22.36 1.70
N SER A 207 -8.46 -21.41 0.96
CA SER A 207 -7.95 -20.15 1.47
C SER A 207 -8.37 -19.01 0.56
N ILE A 208 -8.73 -17.89 1.17
CA ILE A 208 -9.08 -16.64 0.49
C ILE A 208 -8.10 -15.59 0.93
N CYS A 209 -7.46 -14.93 -0.03
CA CYS A 209 -6.69 -13.73 0.19
C CYS A 209 -7.30 -12.58 -0.64
N ALA A 210 -7.46 -11.41 -0.03
CA ALA A 210 -7.88 -10.21 -0.73
C ALA A 210 -6.91 -9.06 -0.47
N VAL A 211 -6.59 -8.29 -1.51
CA VAL A 211 -5.74 -7.10 -1.37
C VAL A 211 -6.39 -6.09 -0.44
N ALA A 212 -7.71 -5.92 -0.52
CA ALA A 212 -8.47 -5.00 0.32
C ALA A 212 -8.56 -5.42 1.79
N ALA A 213 -8.29 -6.70 2.10
CA ALA A 213 -8.37 -7.23 3.47
C ALA A 213 -7.18 -6.82 4.36
N GLY A 214 -6.31 -5.91 3.90
CA GLY A 214 -5.23 -5.33 4.71
C GLY A 214 -5.65 -4.19 5.64
N VAL A 215 -6.92 -3.79 5.66
CA VAL A 215 -7.44 -2.68 6.50
C VAL A 215 -8.65 -3.11 7.32
N ARG A 216 -8.82 -2.54 8.53
CA ARG A 216 -9.88 -2.96 9.47
C ARG A 216 -11.30 -2.76 8.95
N GLU A 217 -11.51 -1.76 8.10
CA GLU A 217 -12.83 -1.49 7.51
C GLU A 217 -13.33 -2.65 6.62
N PHE A 218 -12.41 -3.47 6.08
CA PHE A 218 -12.78 -4.66 5.32
C PHE A 218 -13.63 -5.64 6.13
N GLY A 219 -13.32 -5.80 7.42
CA GLY A 219 -14.04 -6.71 8.31
C GLY A 219 -15.51 -6.36 8.44
N SER A 220 -15.81 -5.06 8.55
CA SER A 220 -17.19 -4.56 8.58
C SER A 220 -17.91 -4.78 7.25
N ALA A 221 -17.21 -4.64 6.12
CA ALA A 221 -17.81 -4.78 4.80
C ALA A 221 -18.17 -6.23 4.43
N VAL A 222 -17.38 -7.21 4.87
CA VAL A 222 -17.66 -8.64 4.59
C VAL A 222 -18.54 -9.33 5.64
N GLY A 223 -18.81 -8.68 6.77
CA GLY A 223 -19.62 -9.20 7.88
C GLY A 223 -18.89 -10.24 8.75
N ASP A 224 -18.34 -11.29 8.14
CA ASP A 224 -17.53 -12.31 8.81
C ASP A 224 -16.15 -12.42 8.16
N PRO A 225 -15.12 -11.70 8.65
CA PRO A 225 -13.80 -11.78 8.04
C PRO A 225 -12.99 -13.01 8.46
N ALA A 226 -13.49 -13.86 9.37
CA ALA A 226 -12.67 -14.93 9.95
C ALA A 226 -12.09 -15.87 8.89
N GLY A 227 -10.79 -16.17 9.02
CA GLY A 227 -10.07 -17.06 8.11
C GLY A 227 -9.61 -16.42 6.79
N ILE A 228 -9.99 -15.18 6.51
CA ILE A 228 -9.50 -14.44 5.34
C ILE A 228 -8.07 -13.97 5.58
N GLN A 229 -7.23 -14.06 4.55
CA GLN A 229 -5.92 -13.42 4.52
C GLN A 229 -6.01 -12.05 3.84
N GLY A 230 -5.32 -11.06 4.38
CA GLY A 230 -5.19 -9.73 3.80
C GLY A 230 -3.77 -9.40 3.41
N LEU A 231 -3.61 -8.44 2.51
CA LEU A 231 -2.32 -7.87 2.15
C LEU A 231 -2.28 -6.41 2.61
N ALA A 232 -1.44 -6.11 3.59
CA ALA A 232 -1.24 -4.76 4.09
C ALA A 232 0.15 -4.26 3.72
N GLN A 233 0.32 -2.95 3.58
CA GLN A 233 1.66 -2.36 3.47
C GLN A 233 2.36 -2.26 4.84
N TRP A 234 1.62 -2.45 5.94
CA TRP A 234 2.13 -2.38 7.31
C TRP A 234 1.17 -3.07 8.26
N SER A 235 1.68 -3.65 9.36
CA SER A 235 0.90 -4.17 10.47
C SER A 235 1.60 -3.85 11.81
N PRO A 236 0.85 -3.61 12.90
CA PRO A 236 1.45 -3.36 14.21
C PRO A 236 2.43 -4.46 14.64
N GLY A 237 3.54 -4.08 15.27
CA GLY A 237 4.56 -4.99 15.76
C GLY A 237 5.49 -5.57 14.69
N ASP A 238 5.35 -5.14 13.43
CA ASP A 238 6.23 -5.57 12.34
C ASP A 238 7.48 -4.68 12.20
N ALA A 239 7.50 -3.48 12.80
CA ALA A 239 8.66 -2.61 12.73
C ALA A 239 9.88 -3.22 13.45
N GLY A 240 11.01 -3.32 12.75
CA GLY A 240 12.32 -3.62 13.35
C GLY A 240 12.91 -2.39 14.07
N THR A 241 14.24 -2.33 14.12
CA THR A 241 14.93 -1.07 14.46
C THR A 241 14.46 0.03 13.50
N VAL A 242 14.25 1.25 14.00
CA VAL A 242 13.84 2.42 13.21
C VAL A 242 15.02 3.38 13.13
N ASP A 243 15.62 3.51 11.94
CA ASP A 243 16.74 4.44 11.70
C ASP A 243 16.25 5.88 11.50
N VAL A 244 15.12 6.04 10.83
CA VAL A 244 14.54 7.33 10.44
C VAL A 244 13.14 7.47 11.03
N GLY A 245 12.97 8.50 11.86
CA GLY A 245 11.69 8.88 12.43
C GLY A 245 11.45 8.43 13.87
N ARG A 246 10.16 8.44 14.23
CA ARG A 246 9.69 8.07 15.57
C ARG A 246 9.45 6.57 15.66
N SER A 247 9.54 6.02 16.87
CA SER A 247 9.19 4.62 17.11
C SER A 247 7.69 4.37 16.91
N GLU A 248 7.32 3.12 16.65
CA GLU A 248 5.92 2.71 16.53
C GLU A 248 5.10 3.13 17.76
N ALA A 249 5.60 2.89 18.97
CA ALA A 249 4.91 3.25 20.21
C ALA A 249 4.66 4.77 20.35
N GLN A 250 5.57 5.62 19.84
CA GLN A 250 5.37 7.06 19.82
C GLN A 250 4.28 7.45 18.81
N PHE A 251 4.34 6.91 17.59
CA PHE A 251 3.35 7.18 16.55
C PHE A 251 1.95 6.72 16.95
N LEU A 252 1.80 5.50 17.49
CA LEU A 252 0.51 4.97 17.94
C LEU A 252 -0.12 5.83 19.04
N ARG A 253 0.68 6.35 19.99
CA ARG A 253 0.17 7.30 20.99
C ARG A 253 -0.35 8.58 20.35
N ALA A 254 0.44 9.20 19.47
CA ALA A 254 0.03 10.43 18.80
C ALA A 254 -1.22 10.22 17.93
N TYR A 255 -1.29 9.08 17.22
CA TYR A 255 -2.42 8.74 16.37
C TYR A 255 -3.70 8.53 17.17
N ARG A 256 -3.65 7.86 18.32
CA ARG A 256 -4.82 7.71 19.21
C ARG A 256 -5.36 9.06 19.69
N THR A 257 -4.50 10.05 19.95
CA THR A 257 -4.94 11.40 20.29
C THR A 257 -5.67 12.09 19.14
N VAL A 258 -5.28 11.83 17.89
CA VAL A 258 -5.88 12.46 16.70
C VAL A 258 -7.15 11.75 16.24
N ALA A 259 -7.17 10.41 16.25
CA ALA A 259 -8.18 9.60 15.57
C ALA A 259 -8.98 8.67 16.49
N GLY A 260 -8.63 8.58 17.79
CA GLY A 260 -9.38 7.79 18.78
C GLY A 260 -9.28 6.26 18.65
N GLY A 261 -8.45 5.74 17.76
CA GLY A 261 -8.27 4.31 17.54
C GLY A 261 -6.89 3.97 16.98
N GLU A 262 -6.68 2.71 16.60
CA GLU A 262 -5.45 2.29 15.93
C GLU A 262 -5.40 2.80 14.48
N PRO A 263 -4.21 2.99 13.89
CA PRO A 263 -4.05 3.29 12.48
C PRO A 263 -4.08 2.03 11.61
N ASP A 264 -4.55 2.17 10.37
CA ASP A 264 -4.22 1.21 9.31
C ASP A 264 -3.05 1.75 8.48
N TYR A 265 -2.47 0.90 7.62
CA TYR A 265 -1.28 1.25 6.85
C TYR A 265 -1.38 2.57 6.04
N PRO A 266 -2.55 3.05 5.55
CA PRO A 266 -2.60 4.32 4.83
C PRO A 266 -2.19 5.53 5.67
N ALA A 267 -2.43 5.49 6.99
CA ALA A 267 -1.95 6.51 7.91
C ALA A 267 -0.43 6.43 8.09
N VAL A 268 0.08 5.22 8.29
CA VAL A 268 1.50 4.96 8.55
C VAL A 268 2.38 5.27 7.34
N GLN A 269 1.96 4.87 6.14
CA GLN A 269 2.70 5.12 4.90
C GLN A 269 2.86 6.62 4.62
N ALA A 270 1.81 7.42 4.89
CA ALA A 270 1.84 8.86 4.68
C ALA A 270 2.79 9.55 5.69
N ALA A 271 2.71 9.16 6.96
CA ALA A 271 3.63 9.64 8.00
C ALA A 271 5.09 9.27 7.70
N ALA A 272 5.36 8.05 7.23
CA ALA A 272 6.71 7.62 6.84
C ALA A 272 7.24 8.41 5.64
N ALA A 273 6.40 8.69 4.64
CA ALA A 273 6.78 9.53 3.51
C ALA A 273 7.14 10.96 3.94
N ALA A 274 6.35 11.55 4.84
CA ALA A 274 6.65 12.87 5.40
C ALA A 274 7.98 12.90 6.17
N GLU A 275 8.22 11.88 7.00
CA GLU A 275 9.45 11.80 7.78
C GLU A 275 10.68 11.58 6.89
N LEU A 276 10.59 10.71 5.88
CA LEU A 276 11.66 10.51 4.90
C LEU A 276 11.95 11.78 4.09
N ALA A 277 10.91 12.53 3.71
CA ALA A 277 11.03 13.80 3.01
C ALA A 277 11.83 14.81 3.83
N VAL A 278 11.45 14.99 5.10
CA VAL A 278 12.16 15.93 5.99
C VAL A 278 13.58 15.45 6.28
N HIS A 279 13.78 14.15 6.49
CA HIS A 279 15.10 13.56 6.74
C HIS A 279 16.06 13.76 5.56
N CYS A 280 15.61 13.48 4.34
CA CYS A 280 16.44 13.65 3.14
C CYS A 280 16.76 15.13 2.89
N THR A 281 15.83 16.03 3.15
CA THR A 281 16.06 17.48 3.06
C THR A 281 17.09 17.96 4.08
N ALA A 282 17.04 17.42 5.30
CA ALA A 282 18.03 17.75 6.34
C ALA A 282 19.44 17.27 5.95
N ILE A 283 19.57 16.05 5.41
CA ILE A 283 20.87 15.53 4.93
C ILE A 283 21.37 16.32 3.71
N ALA A 284 20.47 16.67 2.78
CA ALA A 284 20.81 17.47 1.60
C ALA A 284 21.28 18.89 1.96
N GLY A 285 20.89 19.40 3.13
CA GLY A 285 21.14 20.80 3.53
C GLY A 285 20.46 21.82 2.61
N SER A 286 19.44 21.39 1.86
CA SER A 286 18.76 22.18 0.83
C SER A 286 17.37 21.63 0.55
N ILE A 287 16.44 22.52 0.18
CA ILE A 287 15.09 22.18 -0.31
C ILE A 287 15.03 22.04 -1.84
N ASP A 288 16.17 22.20 -2.53
CA ASP A 288 16.27 22.00 -3.99
C ASP A 288 15.86 20.57 -4.38
N PRO A 289 14.86 20.39 -5.26
CA PRO A 289 14.34 19.08 -5.67
C PRO A 289 15.43 18.09 -6.11
N ALA A 290 16.40 18.53 -6.91
CA ALA A 290 17.45 17.66 -7.43
C ALA A 290 18.42 17.18 -6.32
N SER A 291 18.67 18.02 -5.32
CA SER A 291 19.52 17.69 -4.18
C SER A 291 18.83 16.73 -3.21
N VAL A 292 17.54 16.95 -2.94
CA VAL A 292 16.73 16.03 -2.12
C VAL A 292 16.58 14.68 -2.81
N TRP A 293 16.32 14.65 -4.13
CA TRP A 293 16.20 13.41 -4.90
C TRP A 293 17.51 12.59 -4.91
N ARG A 294 18.67 13.23 -5.11
CA ARG A 294 19.99 12.56 -5.04
C ARG A 294 20.27 11.96 -3.66
N THR A 295 19.76 12.59 -2.61
CA THR A 295 19.88 12.09 -1.24
C THR A 295 18.96 10.88 -1.05
N ALA A 296 17.69 11.00 -1.41
CA ALA A 296 16.69 9.93 -1.29
C ALA A 296 17.08 8.67 -2.08
N SER A 297 17.62 8.82 -3.29
CA SER A 297 18.05 7.70 -4.15
C SER A 297 19.18 6.86 -3.57
N ARG A 298 20.01 7.45 -2.70
CA ARG A 298 21.14 6.77 -2.04
C ARG A 298 20.79 6.26 -0.64
N LEU A 299 19.68 6.72 -0.06
CA LEU A 299 19.27 6.33 1.27
C LEU A 299 18.93 4.83 1.32
N ARG A 300 19.42 4.17 2.36
CA ARG A 300 19.01 2.84 2.81
C ARG A 300 18.75 2.99 4.31
N ALA A 301 17.51 2.84 4.72
CA ALA A 301 17.10 3.06 6.10
C ALA A 301 15.86 2.25 6.43
N THR A 302 15.59 2.04 7.71
CA THR A 302 14.29 1.59 8.20
C THR A 302 13.50 2.74 8.81
N THR A 303 12.19 2.71 8.61
CA THR A 303 11.22 3.60 9.25
C THR A 303 10.23 2.78 10.06
N LEU A 304 9.28 3.43 10.75
CA LEU A 304 8.16 2.71 11.38
C LEU A 304 7.29 1.94 10.37
N PHE A 305 7.35 2.30 9.09
CA PHE A 305 6.62 1.64 8.00
C PHE A 305 7.36 0.42 7.45
N GLY A 306 8.68 0.29 7.69
CA GLY A 306 9.52 -0.77 7.14
C GLY A 306 10.78 -0.24 6.45
N ALA A 307 11.44 -1.12 5.70
CA ALA A 307 12.65 -0.79 4.96
C ALA A 307 12.35 0.18 3.80
N PHE A 308 13.21 1.17 3.64
CA PHE A 308 13.16 2.14 2.56
C PHE A 308 14.44 2.05 1.72
N ALA A 309 14.25 1.84 0.42
CA ALA A 309 15.28 1.93 -0.58
C ALA A 309 14.61 2.13 -1.94
N VAL A 310 15.04 3.12 -2.72
CA VAL A 310 14.53 3.28 -4.08
C VAL A 310 15.57 2.90 -5.12
N ASP A 311 15.10 2.47 -6.29
CA ASP A 311 15.93 2.37 -7.48
C ASP A 311 16.50 3.77 -7.80
N PRO A 312 17.84 3.93 -7.88
CA PRO A 312 18.45 5.24 -7.95
C PRO A 312 18.24 5.95 -9.28
N PHE A 313 17.71 5.26 -10.30
CA PHE A 313 17.40 5.86 -11.59
C PHE A 313 15.94 6.30 -11.66
N SER A 314 15.01 5.43 -11.28
CA SER A 314 13.57 5.66 -11.45
C SER A 314 12.85 6.23 -10.23
N GLY A 315 13.37 6.02 -9.02
CA GLY A 315 12.67 6.37 -7.77
C GLY A 315 11.63 5.34 -7.31
N LEU A 316 11.55 4.19 -7.99
CA LEU A 316 10.66 3.07 -7.63
C LEU A 316 11.09 2.42 -6.31
N GLN A 317 10.13 2.01 -5.46
CA GLN A 317 10.42 1.37 -4.17
C GLN A 317 10.94 -0.05 -4.36
N THR A 318 12.11 -0.34 -3.78
CA THR A 318 12.79 -1.64 -3.86
C THR A 318 13.00 -2.32 -2.51
N GLY A 319 13.06 -1.54 -1.42
CA GLY A 319 13.32 -2.05 -0.07
C GLY A 319 12.07 -2.55 0.65
N HIS A 320 10.95 -1.83 0.51
CA HIS A 320 9.73 -2.14 1.25
C HIS A 320 9.07 -3.44 0.75
N ARG A 321 8.38 -4.14 1.67
CA ARG A 321 7.58 -5.33 1.39
C ARG A 321 6.20 -5.21 2.05
N THR A 322 5.18 -5.72 1.39
CA THR A 322 3.88 -5.94 2.03
C THR A 322 3.98 -7.04 3.07
N VAL A 323 2.99 -7.08 3.95
CA VAL A 323 2.79 -8.13 4.95
C VAL A 323 1.46 -8.83 4.71
N MET A 324 1.44 -10.13 4.93
CA MET A 324 0.20 -10.89 5.00
C MET A 324 -0.39 -10.75 6.40
N VAL A 325 -1.65 -10.33 6.49
CA VAL A 325 -2.41 -10.32 7.74
C VAL A 325 -3.42 -11.44 7.75
N HIS A 326 -3.69 -12.00 8.92
CA HIS A 326 -4.73 -13.00 9.13
C HIS A 326 -5.88 -12.41 9.91
N TRP A 327 -7.11 -12.62 9.43
CA TRP A 327 -8.31 -12.18 10.14
C TRP A 327 -8.76 -13.23 11.17
N ALA A 328 -8.70 -12.84 12.43
CA ALA A 328 -9.23 -13.57 13.57
C ALA A 328 -9.94 -12.61 14.53
N GLU A 329 -11.02 -13.05 15.17
CA GLU A 329 -11.75 -12.25 16.18
C GLU A 329 -12.14 -10.83 15.69
N GLY A 330 -12.42 -10.69 14.39
CA GLY A 330 -12.81 -9.41 13.78
C GLY A 330 -11.68 -8.40 13.60
N GLN A 331 -10.41 -8.80 13.70
CA GLN A 331 -9.25 -7.93 13.47
C GLN A 331 -8.23 -8.57 12.51
N PRO A 332 -7.59 -7.80 11.62
CA PRO A 332 -6.43 -8.26 10.87
C PRO A 332 -5.18 -8.21 11.76
N ALA A 333 -4.49 -9.33 11.92
CA ALA A 333 -3.25 -9.41 12.66
C ALA A 333 -2.09 -9.84 11.74
N GLY A 334 -0.98 -9.12 11.80
CA GLY A 334 0.25 -9.52 11.12
C GLY A 334 0.88 -10.79 11.74
N PRO A 335 1.93 -11.34 11.11
CA PRO A 335 2.65 -12.48 11.65
C PRO A 335 3.27 -12.10 13.00
N ARG A 336 2.94 -12.84 14.07
CA ARG A 336 3.61 -12.65 15.37
C ARG A 336 5.07 -13.07 15.22
N ARG A 337 6.02 -12.14 15.44
CA ARG A 337 7.45 -12.45 15.60
C ARG A 337 7.61 -13.38 16.81
N GLY A 338 7.58 -14.68 16.55
CA GLY A 338 7.60 -15.75 17.57
C GLY A 338 6.94 -17.06 17.14
N ALA A 339 6.04 -17.04 16.15
CA ALA A 339 5.38 -18.26 15.67
C ALA A 339 6.12 -18.97 14.52
N LEU A 340 7.12 -18.33 13.91
CA LEU A 340 7.94 -18.91 12.82
C LEU A 340 9.14 -19.72 13.31
N ALA A 341 9.30 -19.92 14.63
CA ALA A 341 10.33 -20.77 15.21
C ALA A 341 9.83 -22.19 15.57
N ALA A 342 8.57 -22.51 15.26
CA ALA A 342 7.99 -23.83 15.53
C ALA A 342 6.99 -24.22 14.43
N ALA A 343 7.50 -24.57 13.25
CA ALA A 343 6.83 -25.42 12.28
C ALA A 343 7.89 -26.09 11.40
#